data_AF-A0A8T4CIK6-F1
#
_entry.id   AF-A0A8T4CIK6-F1
#
_cell.length_a   1.000
_cell.length_b   1.000
_cell.length_c   1.000
_cell.angle_alpha   90.00
_cell.angle_beta   90.00
_cell.angle_gamma   90.00
#
_symmetry.space_group_name_H-M   'P 1'
#
loop_
_entity.id
_entity.type
_entity.pdbx_description
1 polymer ?
#
loop_
_entity_poly.entity_id
_entity_poly.type
_entity_poly.pdbx_seq_one_letter_code
_entity_poly.pdbx_strand_id
1 'polypeptide(L)'
;GEHVWQHGTQKGVESTRLDISHYRRLTPEEIHKIETLANQAVLANMPVTTAWMPRSEAEARYGFRLYQGGAVPGKDIRVVKTGDWDVEACAGTHLKRTGEIGFIKIVYTERIQDGVERLGYAVGLQALKAVQQQERVLWKVSETLGAPLEKLDKTAEKLVKELKEANVEKRRLIKELAAKESAIDITEVAGVAQEIDGITLVKRDFQGEIDVNRMVQTANEIIKRNEATVTVFFGTDGKNARILVMAGKAAVKKGVNSGKIVQAVSPIIGGGGGGRPNFAQGGGTQPEKLDDAVKAAEEAIRKQLKQ
;
A
#
# COMPACT_ATOMS: atom_id res chain seq x y z
N GLY A 1 -16.93 26.37 16.86
CA GLY A 1 -16.68 27.71 17.43
C GLY A 1 -17.08 28.75 16.42
N GLU A 2 -17.14 30.02 16.83
CA GLU A 2 -17.60 31.14 15.97
C GLU A 2 -16.67 31.47 14.79
N HIS A 3 -15.44 30.94 14.79
CA HIS A 3 -14.47 31.11 13.69
C HIS A 3 -14.82 30.31 12.43
N VAL A 4 -15.83 29.43 12.51
CA VAL A 4 -16.27 28.57 11.41
C VAL A 4 -17.26 29.32 10.54
N TRP A 5 -16.92 29.49 9.28
CA TRP A 5 -17.72 30.11 8.24
C TRP A 5 -17.76 29.19 7.02
N GLN A 6 -18.90 29.14 6.35
CA GLN A 6 -18.99 28.47 5.06
C GLN A 6 -18.07 29.14 4.03
N HIS A 7 -17.22 28.34 3.39
CA HIS A 7 -16.34 28.75 2.29
C HIS A 7 -16.89 28.28 0.92
N GLY A 8 -17.73 27.26 0.91
CA GLY A 8 -18.35 26.75 -0.31
C GLY A 8 -19.31 25.59 -0.05
N THR A 9 -20.16 25.30 -1.02
CA THR A 9 -21.10 24.17 -0.96
C THR A 9 -21.41 23.68 -2.37
N GLN A 10 -21.62 22.37 -2.52
CA GLN A 10 -22.11 21.76 -3.76
C GLN A 10 -23.10 20.65 -3.40
N LYS A 11 -24.23 20.63 -4.10
CA LYS A 11 -25.25 19.57 -4.02
C LYS A 11 -25.38 18.95 -5.41
N GLY A 12 -24.89 17.73 -5.58
CA GLY A 12 -24.97 16.98 -6.83
C GLY A 12 -25.82 15.72 -6.67
N VAL A 13 -26.06 15.02 -7.79
CA VAL A 13 -26.82 13.76 -7.80
C VAL A 13 -26.06 12.65 -7.05
N GLU A 14 -24.73 12.63 -7.20
CA GLU A 14 -23.88 11.57 -6.65
C GLU A 14 -23.18 11.96 -5.35
N SER A 15 -22.97 13.26 -5.11
CA SER A 15 -22.24 13.73 -3.93
C SER A 15 -22.67 15.11 -3.49
N THR A 16 -22.56 15.36 -2.19
CA THR A 16 -22.80 16.66 -1.57
C THR A 16 -21.64 17.01 -0.65
N ARG A 17 -21.24 18.28 -0.64
CA ARG A 17 -20.15 18.79 0.20
C ARG A 17 -20.43 20.16 0.78
N LEU A 18 -19.82 20.40 1.93
CA LEU A 18 -19.75 21.69 2.62
C LEU A 18 -18.28 21.97 2.95
N ASP A 19 -17.80 23.14 2.55
CA ASP A 19 -16.45 23.61 2.83
C ASP A 19 -16.55 24.68 3.91
N ILE A 20 -15.75 24.55 4.97
CA ILE A 20 -15.77 25.44 6.13
C ILE A 20 -14.39 26.00 6.44
N SER A 21 -14.33 27.19 7.03
CA SER A 21 -13.09 27.69 7.61
C SER A 21 -12.75 26.94 8.89
N HIS A 22 -11.59 26.31 8.93
CA HIS A 22 -11.07 25.66 10.13
C HIS A 22 -9.54 25.59 10.10
N TYR A 23 -8.89 25.91 11.22
CA TYR A 23 -7.43 26.07 11.29
C TYR A 23 -6.65 24.74 11.37
N ARG A 24 -7.33 23.61 11.55
CA ARG A 24 -6.72 22.28 11.66
C ARG A 24 -7.61 21.22 11.03
N ARG A 25 -7.07 20.01 10.83
CA ARG A 25 -7.89 18.86 10.43
C ARG A 25 -8.83 18.44 11.55
N LEU A 26 -10.03 18.05 11.17
CA LEU A 26 -11.01 17.47 12.11
C LEU A 26 -10.56 16.08 12.54
N THR A 27 -10.59 15.84 13.84
CA THR A 27 -10.37 14.50 14.41
C THR A 27 -11.60 13.60 14.20
N PRO A 28 -11.45 12.27 14.16
CA PRO A 28 -12.60 11.35 14.10
C PRO A 28 -13.65 11.63 15.17
N GLU A 29 -13.22 11.98 16.40
CA GLU A 29 -14.10 12.30 17.51
C GLU A 29 -14.88 13.60 17.28
N GLU A 30 -14.25 14.63 16.71
CA GLU A 30 -14.94 15.87 16.33
C GLU A 30 -15.94 15.62 15.21
N ILE A 31 -15.59 14.80 14.22
CA ILE A 31 -16.50 14.41 13.12
C ILE A 31 -17.74 13.71 13.70
N HIS A 32 -17.56 12.76 14.62
CA HIS A 32 -18.67 12.07 15.27
C HIS A 32 -19.55 13.03 16.09
N LYS A 33 -18.96 14.00 16.78
CA LYS A 33 -19.71 15.04 17.51
C LYS A 33 -20.51 15.92 16.55
N ILE A 34 -19.93 16.33 15.42
CA ILE A 34 -20.63 17.13 14.39
C ILE A 34 -21.80 16.33 13.81
N GLU A 35 -21.57 15.07 13.44
CA GLU A 35 -22.63 14.19 12.90
C GLU A 35 -23.76 13.98 13.92
N THR A 36 -23.41 13.76 15.19
CA THR A 36 -24.40 13.60 16.27
C THR A 36 -25.22 14.87 16.45
N LEU A 37 -24.57 16.04 16.50
CA LEU A 37 -25.24 17.33 16.67
C LEU A 37 -26.17 17.64 15.49
N ALA A 38 -25.73 17.37 14.26
CA ALA A 38 -26.56 17.58 13.07
C ALA A 38 -27.83 16.69 13.11
N ASN A 39 -27.69 15.42 13.52
CA ASN A 39 -28.83 14.53 13.67
C ASN A 39 -29.74 14.89 14.85
N GLN A 40 -29.21 15.47 15.94
CA GLN A 40 -30.04 16.03 17.01
C GLN A 40 -30.91 17.19 16.49
N ALA A 41 -30.37 18.04 15.62
CA ALA A 41 -31.14 19.12 14.98
C ALA A 41 -32.24 18.57 14.04
N VAL A 42 -31.99 17.46 13.35
CA VAL A 42 -33.02 16.74 12.58
C VAL A 42 -34.11 16.20 13.51
N LEU A 43 -33.72 15.50 14.58
CA LEU A 43 -34.64 14.88 15.54
C LEU A 43 -35.52 15.90 16.28
N ALA A 44 -35.00 17.10 16.53
CA ALA A 44 -35.77 18.21 17.11
C ALA A 44 -36.94 18.67 16.22
N ASN A 45 -36.95 18.27 14.93
CA ASN A 45 -38.04 18.53 13.97
C ASN A 45 -38.47 20.01 13.93
N MET A 46 -37.48 20.90 13.96
CA MET A 46 -37.67 22.35 14.04
C MET A 46 -38.36 22.89 12.79
N PRO A 47 -39.24 23.90 12.91
CA PRO A 47 -39.88 24.53 11.76
C PRO A 47 -38.84 25.29 10.92
N VAL A 48 -38.92 25.13 9.60
CA VAL A 48 -38.16 25.88 8.61
C VAL A 48 -39.09 26.89 7.97
N THR A 49 -38.83 28.17 8.18
CA THR A 49 -39.67 29.28 7.73
C THR A 49 -38.90 30.17 6.76
N THR A 50 -39.62 30.77 5.81
CA THR A 50 -39.01 31.64 4.81
C THR A 50 -39.80 32.93 4.68
N ALA A 51 -39.11 34.08 4.67
CA ALA A 51 -39.74 35.39 4.51
C ALA A 51 -38.88 36.30 3.64
N TRP A 52 -39.52 37.14 2.82
CA TRP A 52 -38.87 38.25 2.13
C TRP A 52 -38.91 39.47 3.04
N MET A 53 -37.78 40.17 3.17
CA MET A 53 -37.70 41.41 3.95
C MET A 53 -36.60 42.33 3.42
N PRO A 54 -36.65 43.64 3.73
CA PRO A 54 -35.58 44.57 3.40
C PRO A 54 -34.25 44.14 4.01
N ARG A 55 -33.17 44.25 3.24
CA ARG A 55 -31.81 43.85 3.65
C ARG A 55 -31.38 44.49 4.96
N SER A 56 -31.60 45.81 5.10
CA SER A 56 -31.22 46.55 6.30
C SER A 56 -31.94 46.04 7.55
N GLU A 57 -33.18 45.58 7.42
CA GLU A 57 -33.93 45.00 8.54
C GLU A 57 -33.40 43.60 8.90
N ALA A 58 -33.10 42.78 7.89
CA ALA A 58 -32.52 41.46 8.10
C ALA A 58 -31.13 41.53 8.78
N GLU A 59 -30.25 42.41 8.29
CA GLU A 59 -28.92 42.64 8.85
C GLU A 59 -29.01 43.15 10.30
N ALA A 60 -29.94 44.06 10.60
CA ALA A 60 -30.16 44.55 11.96
C ALA A 60 -30.65 43.46 12.92
N ARG A 61 -31.46 42.50 12.43
CA ARG A 61 -32.02 41.42 13.25
C ARG A 61 -31.08 40.24 13.45
N TYR A 62 -30.34 39.85 12.41
CA TYR A 62 -29.62 38.56 12.37
C TYR A 62 -28.11 38.71 12.17
N GLY A 63 -27.63 39.92 11.88
CA GLY A 63 -26.22 40.20 11.61
C GLY A 63 -25.71 39.56 10.32
N PHE A 64 -24.38 39.55 10.16
CA PHE A 64 -23.73 39.13 8.92
C PHE A 64 -23.65 37.61 8.72
N ARG A 65 -24.06 36.80 9.72
CA ARG A 65 -24.16 35.33 9.56
C ARG A 65 -25.14 34.94 8.45
N LEU A 66 -26.07 35.83 8.10
CA LEU A 66 -26.96 35.69 6.94
C LEU A 66 -26.25 35.34 5.63
N TYR A 67 -24.99 35.74 5.48
CA TYR A 67 -24.25 35.66 4.22
C TYR A 67 -23.26 34.50 4.13
N GLN A 68 -23.40 33.47 4.97
CA GLN A 68 -22.60 32.25 4.83
C GLN A 68 -22.80 31.55 3.46
N GLY A 69 -23.98 31.68 2.87
CA GLY A 69 -24.30 31.26 1.49
C GLY A 69 -23.62 32.05 0.38
N GLY A 70 -22.93 33.14 0.71
CA GLY A 70 -22.38 34.11 -0.22
C GLY A 70 -23.22 35.40 -0.31
N ALA A 71 -22.77 36.33 -1.14
CA ALA A 71 -23.43 37.62 -1.32
C ALA A 71 -24.74 37.48 -2.09
N VAL A 72 -25.85 37.92 -1.49
CA VAL A 72 -27.16 37.93 -2.13
C VAL A 72 -27.42 39.33 -2.73
N PRO A 73 -27.78 39.47 -4.02
CA PRO A 73 -28.11 40.77 -4.61
C PRO A 73 -29.52 41.24 -4.23
N GLY A 74 -29.81 42.54 -4.41
CA GLY A 74 -31.17 43.10 -4.24
C GLY A 74 -31.46 43.77 -2.90
N LYS A 75 -32.41 44.71 -2.89
CA LYS A 75 -32.80 45.47 -1.68
C LYS A 75 -33.61 44.63 -0.70
N ASP A 76 -34.44 43.73 -1.23
CA ASP A 76 -35.16 42.72 -0.45
C ASP A 76 -34.46 41.37 -0.61
N ILE A 77 -34.29 40.65 0.50
CA ILE A 77 -33.65 39.33 0.51
C ILE A 77 -34.60 38.29 1.10
N ARG A 78 -34.48 37.06 0.61
CA ARG A 78 -35.20 35.91 1.16
C ARG A 78 -34.40 35.30 2.31
N VAL A 79 -34.94 35.45 3.51
CA VAL A 79 -34.37 34.88 4.74
C VAL A 79 -35.02 33.54 5.01
N VAL A 80 -34.19 32.53 5.25
CA VAL A 80 -34.58 31.18 5.67
C VAL A 80 -34.14 31.01 7.12
N LYS A 81 -35.09 30.70 8.00
CA LYS A 81 -34.85 30.48 9.43
C LYS A 81 -35.20 29.05 9.80
N THR A 82 -34.25 28.33 10.39
CA THR A 82 -34.40 26.94 10.86
C THR A 82 -34.51 26.92 12.37
N GLY A 83 -35.73 26.95 12.91
CA GLY A 83 -35.98 27.14 14.34
C GLY A 83 -35.17 28.32 14.89
N ASP A 84 -34.69 28.22 16.13
CA ASP A 84 -33.71 29.17 16.68
C ASP A 84 -32.26 28.71 16.47
N TRP A 85 -32.06 27.75 15.58
CA TRP A 85 -30.75 27.12 15.35
C TRP A 85 -29.87 27.90 14.39
N ASP A 86 -30.42 28.29 13.24
CA ASP A 86 -29.67 29.00 12.21
C ASP A 86 -30.58 29.85 11.32
N VAL A 87 -29.98 30.89 10.73
CA VAL A 87 -30.65 31.82 9.82
C VAL A 87 -29.69 32.22 8.70
N GLU A 88 -30.15 32.10 7.46
CA GLU A 88 -29.35 32.35 6.26
C GLU A 88 -30.19 33.03 5.18
N ALA A 89 -29.58 33.92 4.40
CA ALA A 89 -30.19 34.46 3.19
C ALA A 89 -30.02 33.45 2.04
N CYS A 90 -31.09 32.73 1.69
CA CYS A 90 -31.04 31.66 0.69
C CYS A 90 -32.27 31.67 -0.23
N ALA A 91 -32.03 31.59 -1.54
CA ALA A 91 -33.06 31.50 -2.56
C ALA A 91 -33.40 30.05 -2.99
N GLY A 92 -32.75 29.05 -2.37
CA GLY A 92 -32.94 27.64 -2.70
C GLY A 92 -34.28 27.06 -2.22
N THR A 93 -34.55 25.82 -2.62
CA THR A 93 -35.66 25.04 -2.08
C THR A 93 -35.33 24.56 -0.67
N HIS A 94 -36.33 24.55 0.21
CA HIS A 94 -36.20 24.09 1.58
C HIS A 94 -37.40 23.23 1.96
N LEU A 95 -37.17 22.34 2.92
CA LEU A 95 -38.21 21.56 3.60
C LEU A 95 -39.00 22.46 4.55
N LYS A 96 -40.10 21.96 5.11
CA LYS A 96 -40.90 22.70 6.11
C LYS A 96 -40.41 22.45 7.54
N ARG A 97 -39.75 21.32 7.77
CA ARG A 97 -39.17 20.94 9.06
C ARG A 97 -37.87 20.17 8.89
N THR A 98 -36.99 20.25 9.90
CA THR A 98 -35.70 19.55 9.87
C THR A 98 -35.84 18.03 9.88
N GLY A 99 -36.92 17.49 10.46
CA GLY A 99 -37.17 16.05 10.51
C GLY A 99 -37.40 15.41 9.14
N GLU A 100 -37.81 16.20 8.14
CA GLU A 100 -38.00 15.74 6.76
C GLU A 100 -36.68 15.36 6.07
N ILE A 101 -35.52 15.77 6.62
CA ILE A 101 -34.19 15.43 6.10
C ILE A 101 -33.89 13.93 6.27
N GLY A 102 -34.35 13.35 7.39
CA GLY A 102 -33.91 12.03 7.85
C GLY A 102 -32.45 12.02 8.34
N PHE A 103 -31.87 10.83 8.42
CA PHE A 103 -30.51 10.63 8.95
C PHE A 103 -29.44 11.32 8.09
N ILE A 104 -28.48 12.00 8.74
CA ILE A 104 -27.32 12.63 8.12
C ILE A 104 -26.07 11.80 8.41
N LYS A 105 -25.31 11.45 7.36
CA LYS A 105 -24.01 10.78 7.48
C LYS A 105 -22.91 11.65 6.88
N ILE A 106 -21.87 11.94 7.66
CA ILE A 106 -20.60 12.45 7.14
C ILE A 106 -19.83 11.25 6.56
N VAL A 107 -19.56 11.32 5.27
CA VAL A 107 -18.94 10.23 4.49
C VAL A 107 -17.41 10.37 4.51
N TYR A 108 -16.90 11.59 4.43
CA TYR A 108 -15.47 11.88 4.50
C TYR A 108 -15.22 13.31 4.94
N THR A 109 -13.99 13.57 5.38
CA THR A 109 -13.45 14.92 5.52
C THR A 109 -12.13 15.04 4.78
N GLU A 110 -11.86 16.23 4.27
CA GLU A 110 -10.65 16.50 3.47
C GLU A 110 -10.19 17.94 3.71
N ARG A 111 -8.88 18.12 3.93
CA ARG A 111 -8.28 19.46 3.96
C ARG A 111 -7.98 19.90 2.53
N ILE A 112 -8.73 20.89 2.04
CA ILE A 112 -8.59 21.39 0.67
C ILE A 112 -7.39 22.32 0.55
N GLN A 113 -7.22 23.21 1.52
CA GLN A 113 -6.10 24.14 1.63
C GLN A 113 -5.93 24.56 3.08
N ASP A 114 -4.92 25.39 3.35
CA ASP A 114 -4.72 25.95 4.68
C ASP A 114 -5.93 26.78 5.10
N GLY A 115 -6.49 26.44 6.26
CA GLY A 115 -7.66 27.12 6.82
C GLY A 115 -9.01 26.67 6.25
N VAL A 116 -9.08 25.71 5.33
CA VAL A 116 -10.34 25.23 4.74
C VAL A 116 -10.47 23.71 4.78
N GLU A 117 -11.53 23.25 5.44
CA GLU A 117 -11.87 21.83 5.59
C GLU A 117 -13.19 21.51 4.88
N ARG A 118 -13.20 20.45 4.09
CA ARG A 118 -14.37 19.94 3.38
C ARG A 118 -14.99 18.78 4.14
N LEU A 119 -16.30 18.80 4.25
CA LEU A 119 -17.13 17.71 4.74
C LEU A 119 -17.97 17.18 3.59
N GLY A 120 -17.71 15.95 3.17
CA GLY A 120 -18.60 15.20 2.29
C GLY A 120 -19.68 14.53 3.12
N TYR A 121 -20.95 14.72 2.76
CA TYR A 121 -22.07 14.17 3.52
C TYR A 121 -23.21 13.68 2.63
N ALA A 122 -24.05 12.83 3.20
CA ALA A 122 -25.26 12.31 2.60
C ALA A 122 -26.41 12.40 3.61
N VAL A 123 -27.65 12.44 3.10
CA VAL A 123 -28.86 12.53 3.91
C VAL A 123 -29.89 11.49 3.48
N GLY A 124 -30.82 11.13 4.37
CA GLY A 124 -31.94 10.22 4.10
C GLY A 124 -31.48 8.87 3.54
N LEU A 125 -32.10 8.41 2.46
CA LEU A 125 -31.78 7.12 1.84
C LEU A 125 -30.34 7.04 1.30
N GLN A 126 -29.74 8.17 0.91
CA GLN A 126 -28.34 8.17 0.46
C GLN A 126 -27.38 7.99 1.63
N ALA A 127 -27.71 8.54 2.81
CA ALA A 127 -26.96 8.27 4.04
C ALA A 127 -27.02 6.78 4.43
N LEU A 128 -28.21 6.17 4.35
CA LEU A 128 -28.37 4.73 4.60
C LEU A 128 -27.53 3.89 3.64
N LYS A 129 -27.55 4.22 2.34
CA LYS A 129 -26.71 3.53 1.33
C LYS A 129 -25.22 3.64 1.65
N ALA A 130 -24.75 4.82 2.11
CA ALA A 130 -23.37 5.01 2.50
C ALA A 130 -22.97 4.10 3.68
N VAL A 131 -23.83 3.97 4.69
CA VAL A 131 -23.61 3.06 5.83
C VAL A 131 -23.59 1.60 5.37
N GLN A 132 -24.59 1.17 4.60
CA GLN A 132 -24.66 -0.21 4.10
C GLN A 132 -23.46 -0.59 3.24
N GLN A 133 -22.88 0.38 2.50
CA GLN A 133 -21.66 0.13 1.74
C GLN A 133 -20.45 -0.12 2.66
N GLN A 134 -20.33 0.62 3.76
CA GLN A 134 -19.29 0.39 4.78
C GLN A 134 -19.49 -0.97 5.47
N GLU A 135 -20.72 -1.32 5.83
CA GLU A 135 -21.07 -2.61 6.43
C GLU A 135 -20.69 -3.79 5.53
N ARG A 136 -20.98 -3.72 4.22
CA ARG A 136 -20.58 -4.76 3.25
C ARG A 136 -19.07 -5.00 3.24
N VAL A 137 -18.27 -3.95 3.33
CA VAL A 137 -16.81 -4.06 3.39
C VAL A 137 -16.39 -4.76 4.68
N LEU A 138 -16.97 -4.37 5.82
CA LEU A 138 -16.69 -5.01 7.12
C LEU A 138 -17.06 -6.50 7.13
N TRP A 139 -18.21 -6.88 6.56
CA TRP A 139 -18.62 -8.28 6.43
C TRP A 139 -17.66 -9.09 5.56
N LYS A 140 -17.25 -8.53 4.41
CA LYS A 140 -16.28 -9.20 3.55
C LYS A 140 -14.95 -9.44 4.27
N VAL A 141 -14.48 -8.49 5.09
CA VAL A 141 -13.27 -8.65 5.90
C VAL A 141 -13.49 -9.71 6.99
N SER A 142 -14.64 -9.71 7.65
CA SER A 142 -15.04 -10.73 8.63
C SER A 142 -15.02 -12.15 8.06
N GLU A 143 -15.61 -12.35 6.88
CA GLU A 143 -15.57 -13.62 6.16
C GLU A 143 -14.14 -14.02 5.78
N THR A 144 -13.36 -13.08 5.25
CA THR A 144 -11.97 -13.32 4.82
C THR A 144 -11.08 -13.76 5.99
N LEU A 145 -11.27 -13.15 7.16
CA LEU A 145 -10.49 -13.47 8.36
C LEU A 145 -11.10 -14.60 9.20
N GLY A 146 -12.30 -15.07 8.86
CA GLY A 146 -13.03 -16.10 9.62
C GLY A 146 -13.35 -15.66 11.05
N ALA A 147 -13.60 -14.37 11.29
CA ALA A 147 -13.79 -13.82 12.63
C ALA A 147 -14.99 -12.88 12.70
N PRO A 148 -15.74 -12.86 13.83
CA PRO A 148 -16.88 -11.97 14.00
C PRO A 148 -16.45 -10.50 14.04
N LEU A 149 -17.36 -9.59 13.66
CA LEU A 149 -17.10 -8.15 13.56
C LEU A 149 -16.50 -7.55 14.84
N GLU A 150 -16.97 -7.98 16.00
CA GLU A 150 -16.56 -7.47 17.31
C GLU A 150 -15.14 -7.86 17.70
N LYS A 151 -14.53 -8.81 16.97
CA LYS A 151 -13.17 -9.29 17.20
C LYS A 151 -12.26 -9.05 15.99
N LEU A 152 -12.74 -8.34 14.97
CA LEU A 152 -11.99 -8.12 13.73
C LEU A 152 -10.66 -7.43 13.97
N ASP A 153 -10.64 -6.40 14.82
CA ASP A 153 -9.46 -5.65 15.26
C ASP A 153 -8.39 -6.58 15.85
N LYS A 154 -8.75 -7.35 16.88
CA LYS A 154 -7.85 -8.26 17.59
C LYS A 154 -7.39 -9.41 16.70
N THR A 155 -8.26 -9.88 15.81
CA THR A 155 -7.94 -10.96 14.86
C THR A 155 -6.94 -10.46 13.82
N ALA A 156 -7.15 -9.27 13.26
CA ALA A 156 -6.21 -8.65 12.33
C ALA A 156 -4.84 -8.43 13.00
N GLU A 157 -4.80 -7.89 14.22
CA GLU A 157 -3.55 -7.71 14.98
C GLU A 157 -2.81 -9.03 15.21
N LYS A 158 -3.54 -10.07 15.64
CA LYS A 158 -2.99 -11.41 15.85
C LYS A 158 -2.40 -11.99 14.58
N LEU A 159 -3.15 -11.96 13.47
CA LEU A 159 -2.69 -12.49 12.18
C LEU A 159 -1.46 -11.74 11.64
N VAL A 160 -1.42 -10.42 11.79
CA VAL A 160 -0.25 -9.61 11.41
C VAL A 160 0.97 -9.99 12.26
N LYS A 161 0.78 -10.23 13.56
CA LYS A 161 1.84 -10.69 14.46
C LYS A 161 2.35 -12.08 14.06
N GLU A 162 1.46 -13.05 13.90
CA GLU A 162 1.79 -14.42 13.49
C GLU A 162 2.51 -14.44 12.14
N LEU A 163 2.08 -13.61 11.18
CA LEU A 163 2.75 -13.49 9.88
C LEU A 163 4.17 -12.93 10.02
N LYS A 164 4.41 -11.96 10.90
CA LYS A 164 5.75 -11.43 11.17
C LYS A 164 6.65 -12.51 11.79
N GLU A 165 6.14 -13.24 12.78
CA GLU A 165 6.86 -14.33 13.46
C GLU A 165 7.19 -15.48 12.50
N ALA A 166 6.21 -15.94 11.71
CA ALA A 166 6.40 -16.97 10.70
C ALA A 166 7.45 -16.55 9.64
N ASN A 167 7.49 -15.28 9.24
CA ASN A 167 8.50 -14.77 8.33
C ASN A 167 9.91 -14.72 8.94
N VAL A 168 10.03 -14.43 10.25
CA VAL A 168 11.31 -14.52 10.96
C VAL A 168 11.79 -15.97 11.01
N GLU A 169 10.88 -16.88 11.37
CA GLU A 169 11.19 -18.31 11.48
C GLU A 169 11.55 -18.92 10.12
N LYS A 170 10.81 -18.58 9.05
CA LYS A 170 11.15 -18.97 7.68
C LYS A 170 12.58 -18.56 7.32
N ARG A 171 12.99 -17.33 7.64
CA ARG A 171 14.37 -16.86 7.37
C ARG A 171 15.40 -17.64 8.17
N ARG A 172 15.11 -17.97 9.44
CA ARG A 172 15.99 -18.80 10.29
C ARG A 172 16.17 -20.20 9.69
N LEU A 173 15.07 -20.86 9.32
CA LEU A 173 15.10 -22.20 8.73
C LEU A 173 15.83 -22.22 7.38
N ILE A 174 15.63 -21.22 6.51
CA ILE A 174 16.39 -21.08 5.26
C ILE A 174 17.89 -20.96 5.55
N LYS A 175 18.28 -20.19 6.57
CA LYS A 175 19.69 -20.03 6.95
C LYS A 175 20.29 -21.33 7.49
N GLU A 176 19.55 -22.08 8.32
CA GLU A 176 20.00 -23.37 8.85
C GLU A 176 20.12 -24.43 7.77
N LEU A 177 19.16 -24.47 6.84
CA LEU A 177 19.20 -25.35 5.67
C LEU A 177 20.41 -25.02 4.80
N ALA A 178 20.63 -23.73 4.50
CA ALA A 178 21.81 -23.28 3.75
C ALA A 178 23.14 -23.65 4.44
N ALA A 179 23.20 -23.52 5.77
CA ALA A 179 24.39 -23.91 6.54
C ALA A 179 24.65 -25.43 6.45
N LYS A 180 23.62 -26.27 6.59
CA LYS A 180 23.74 -27.73 6.39
C LYS A 180 24.15 -28.09 4.98
N GLU A 181 23.55 -27.45 3.98
CA GLU A 181 23.86 -27.68 2.57
C GLU A 181 25.28 -27.28 2.19
N SER A 182 25.78 -26.18 2.77
CA SER A 182 27.18 -25.78 2.59
C SER A 182 28.16 -26.74 3.26
N ALA A 183 27.72 -27.54 4.26
CA ALA A 183 28.55 -28.54 4.92
C ALA A 183 28.63 -29.87 4.16
N ILE A 184 27.59 -30.22 3.39
CA ILE A 184 27.47 -31.54 2.74
C ILE A 184 28.30 -31.67 1.44
N ASP A 185 28.81 -30.59 0.84
CA ASP A 185 29.34 -30.65 -0.55
C ASP A 185 30.86 -30.48 -0.73
N ILE A 186 31.67 -30.46 0.33
CA ILE A 186 33.14 -30.39 0.16
C ILE A 186 33.78 -31.79 0.12
N THR A 187 33.15 -32.80 0.73
CA THR A 187 33.75 -34.14 0.90
C THR A 187 33.05 -35.28 0.16
N GLU A 188 31.76 -35.18 -0.19
CA GLU A 188 31.02 -36.30 -0.81
C GLU A 188 30.84 -36.20 -2.33
N VAL A 189 31.16 -35.07 -2.96
CA VAL A 189 31.11 -34.94 -4.42
C VAL A 189 32.52 -34.73 -4.96
N ALA A 190 33.25 -35.84 -5.10
CA ALA A 190 34.60 -35.95 -5.65
C ALA A 190 34.74 -35.52 -7.14
N GLY A 191 33.88 -34.62 -7.65
CA GLY A 191 33.86 -34.18 -9.06
C GLY A 191 33.44 -32.73 -9.32
N VAL A 192 33.17 -31.90 -8.30
CA VAL A 192 32.55 -30.57 -8.49
C VAL A 192 33.47 -29.39 -8.17
N ALA A 193 34.32 -29.49 -7.16
CA ALA A 193 35.29 -28.45 -6.82
C ALA A 193 36.48 -28.54 -7.77
N GLN A 194 36.54 -27.66 -8.77
CA GLN A 194 37.69 -27.55 -9.66
C GLN A 194 38.53 -26.35 -9.27
N GLU A 195 39.83 -26.56 -9.10
CA GLU A 195 40.78 -25.48 -8.92
C GLU A 195 41.17 -24.92 -10.29
N ILE A 196 40.91 -23.63 -10.49
CA ILE A 196 41.23 -22.90 -11.72
C ILE A 196 42.08 -21.71 -11.28
N ASP A 197 43.37 -21.73 -11.58
CA ASP A 197 44.32 -20.64 -11.27
C ASP A 197 44.26 -20.21 -9.78
N GLY A 198 44.12 -21.18 -8.87
CA GLY A 198 43.99 -20.98 -7.43
C GLY A 198 42.66 -20.35 -6.99
N ILE A 199 41.58 -20.57 -7.75
CA ILE A 199 40.19 -20.29 -7.39
C ILE A 199 39.41 -21.61 -7.39
N THR A 200 38.65 -21.85 -6.32
CA THR A 200 37.73 -22.99 -6.23
C THR A 200 36.43 -22.68 -6.95
N LEU A 201 36.07 -23.43 -7.98
CA LEU A 201 34.76 -23.37 -8.62
C LEU A 201 33.83 -24.41 -7.99
N VAL A 202 32.68 -23.99 -7.46
CA VAL A 202 31.64 -24.88 -6.92
C VAL A 202 30.38 -24.77 -7.78
N LYS A 203 29.98 -25.88 -8.40
CA LYS A 203 28.75 -25.96 -9.20
C LYS A 203 27.69 -26.76 -8.46
N ARG A 204 26.45 -26.27 -8.38
CA ARG A 204 25.39 -27.03 -7.70
C ARG A 204 24.05 -26.87 -8.40
N ASP A 205 23.42 -28.02 -8.65
CA ASP A 205 22.03 -28.10 -9.08
C ASP A 205 21.10 -28.07 -7.85
N PHE A 206 20.18 -27.11 -7.82
CA PHE A 206 19.11 -26.98 -6.86
C PHE A 206 17.85 -27.58 -7.46
N GLN A 207 17.67 -28.88 -7.24
CA GLN A 207 16.49 -29.62 -7.69
C GLN A 207 15.24 -29.21 -6.89
N GLY A 208 14.09 -29.15 -7.59
CA GLY A 208 12.79 -28.81 -7.00
C GLY A 208 12.42 -27.34 -7.17
N GLU A 209 11.71 -26.77 -6.18
CA GLU A 209 11.27 -25.38 -6.24
C GLU A 209 12.47 -24.42 -6.21
N ILE A 210 12.52 -23.50 -7.17
CA ILE A 210 13.63 -22.55 -7.29
C ILE A 210 13.54 -21.47 -6.21
N ASP A 211 14.28 -21.66 -5.12
CA ASP A 211 14.45 -20.66 -4.06
C ASP A 211 15.78 -19.92 -4.22
N VAL A 212 15.74 -18.76 -4.87
CA VAL A 212 16.91 -17.88 -5.05
C VAL A 212 17.50 -17.44 -3.71
N ASN A 213 16.69 -17.25 -2.65
CA ASN A 213 17.22 -16.86 -1.35
C ASN A 213 18.04 -18.00 -0.73
N ARG A 214 17.58 -19.25 -0.83
CA ARG A 214 18.36 -20.42 -0.41
C ARG A 214 19.68 -20.50 -1.17
N MET A 215 19.65 -20.36 -2.50
CA MET A 215 20.87 -20.33 -3.34
C MET A 215 21.85 -19.24 -2.90
N VAL A 216 21.36 -18.01 -2.68
CA VAL A 216 22.17 -16.88 -2.19
C VAL A 216 22.77 -17.18 -0.82
N GLN A 217 22.00 -17.70 0.13
CA GLN A 217 22.49 -18.00 1.48
C GLN A 217 23.53 -19.11 1.45
N THR A 218 23.29 -20.19 0.70
CA THR A 218 24.25 -21.31 0.55
C THR A 218 25.56 -20.81 -0.08
N ALA A 219 25.49 -19.96 -1.10
CA ALA A 219 26.68 -19.40 -1.77
C ALA A 219 27.50 -18.53 -0.80
N ASN A 220 26.82 -17.69 -0.01
CA ASN A 220 27.48 -16.86 1.01
C ASN A 220 28.17 -17.71 2.07
N GLU A 221 27.56 -18.79 2.56
CA GLU A 221 28.20 -19.67 3.55
C GLU A 221 29.44 -20.39 2.99
N ILE A 222 29.40 -20.81 1.71
CA ILE A 222 30.58 -21.40 1.05
C ILE A 222 31.69 -20.34 0.89
N ILE A 223 31.37 -19.16 0.38
CA ILE A 223 32.35 -18.08 0.16
C ILE A 223 32.96 -17.57 1.47
N LYS A 224 32.21 -17.57 2.57
CA LYS A 224 32.74 -17.21 3.90
C LYS A 224 33.84 -18.16 4.36
N ARG A 225 33.78 -19.44 3.98
CA ARG A 225 34.82 -20.43 4.33
C ARG A 225 36.08 -20.27 3.48
N ASN A 226 35.92 -19.88 2.22
CA ASN A 226 37.02 -19.60 1.32
C ASN A 226 36.67 -18.45 0.36
N GLU A 227 37.26 -17.26 0.58
CA GLU A 227 37.04 -16.09 -0.29
C GLU A 227 37.59 -16.27 -1.72
N ALA A 228 38.44 -17.27 -1.96
CA ALA A 228 38.93 -17.68 -3.28
C ALA A 228 37.98 -18.69 -3.94
N THR A 229 36.66 -18.49 -3.80
CA THR A 229 35.63 -19.36 -4.36
C THR A 229 34.71 -18.61 -5.32
N VAL A 230 34.31 -19.28 -6.40
CA VAL A 230 33.19 -18.89 -7.28
C VAL A 230 32.14 -19.99 -7.24
N THR A 231 30.90 -19.64 -6.93
CA THR A 231 29.77 -20.57 -6.97
C THR A 231 28.94 -20.34 -8.22
N VAL A 232 28.61 -21.40 -8.96
CA VAL A 232 27.62 -21.39 -10.04
C VAL A 232 26.48 -22.31 -9.62
N PHE A 233 25.40 -21.71 -9.15
CA PHE A 233 24.22 -22.43 -8.71
C PHE A 233 23.14 -22.31 -9.76
N PHE A 234 22.43 -23.40 -10.02
CA PHE A 234 21.40 -23.44 -11.05
C PHE A 234 20.24 -24.33 -10.60
N GLY A 235 19.10 -24.20 -11.25
CA GLY A 235 17.93 -25.02 -10.98
C GLY A 235 16.81 -24.77 -11.98
N THR A 236 15.86 -25.70 -12.05
CA THR A 236 14.69 -25.64 -12.96
C THR A 236 13.42 -26.12 -12.26
N ASP A 237 12.30 -25.44 -12.53
CA ASP A 237 10.96 -25.86 -12.10
C ASP A 237 10.21 -26.65 -13.21
N GLY A 238 10.91 -27.00 -14.28
CA GLY A 238 10.37 -27.65 -15.48
C GLY A 238 9.81 -26.69 -16.53
N LYS A 239 9.61 -25.41 -16.20
CA LYS A 239 9.17 -24.36 -17.14
C LYS A 239 10.21 -23.27 -17.31
N ASN A 240 10.91 -22.93 -16.24
CA ASN A 240 11.92 -21.88 -16.20
C ASN A 240 13.21 -22.43 -15.60
N ALA A 241 14.32 -21.96 -16.15
CA ALA A 241 15.65 -22.16 -15.60
C ALA A 241 16.14 -20.90 -14.88
N ARG A 242 16.93 -21.10 -13.83
CA ARG A 242 17.65 -20.03 -13.13
C ARG A 242 19.13 -20.39 -12.99
N ILE A 243 19.96 -19.36 -13.06
CA ILE A 243 21.39 -19.45 -12.77
C ILE A 243 21.80 -18.28 -11.88
N LEU A 244 22.63 -18.56 -10.89
CA LEU A 244 23.17 -17.62 -9.93
C LEU A 244 24.67 -17.83 -9.86
N VAL A 245 25.42 -16.73 -10.02
CA VAL A 245 26.87 -16.74 -9.89
C VAL A 245 27.25 -15.79 -8.77
N MET A 246 28.03 -16.28 -7.81
CA MET A 246 28.57 -15.47 -6.72
C MET A 246 30.07 -15.71 -6.62
N ALA A 247 30.84 -14.65 -6.44
CA ALA A 247 32.29 -14.71 -6.35
C ALA A 247 32.76 -14.06 -5.04
N GLY A 248 33.64 -14.77 -4.33
CA GLY A 248 34.31 -14.24 -3.15
C GLY A 248 35.27 -13.11 -3.49
N LYS A 249 35.65 -12.32 -2.48
CA LYS A 249 36.47 -11.11 -2.69
C LYS A 249 37.81 -11.42 -3.36
N ALA A 250 38.45 -12.54 -3.02
CA ALA A 250 39.71 -12.94 -3.64
C ALA A 250 39.52 -13.34 -5.12
N ALA A 251 38.43 -14.03 -5.45
CA ALA A 251 38.07 -14.35 -6.83
C ALA A 251 37.80 -13.09 -7.67
N VAL A 252 37.07 -12.11 -7.12
CA VAL A 252 36.81 -10.83 -7.81
C VAL A 252 38.12 -10.05 -8.02
N LYS A 253 39.03 -10.05 -7.05
CA LYS A 253 40.36 -9.43 -7.19
C LYS A 253 41.22 -10.06 -8.29
N LYS A 254 41.03 -11.37 -8.55
CA LYS A 254 41.66 -12.08 -9.67
C LYS A 254 40.96 -11.87 -11.02
N GLY A 255 39.96 -11.00 -11.10
CA GLY A 255 39.32 -10.61 -12.37
C GLY A 255 37.95 -11.24 -12.63
N VAL A 256 37.43 -12.09 -11.73
CA VAL A 256 36.10 -12.68 -11.90
C VAL A 256 35.02 -11.60 -11.81
N ASN A 257 34.11 -11.60 -12.78
CA ASN A 257 32.95 -10.72 -12.84
C ASN A 257 31.67 -11.54 -13.09
N SER A 258 30.93 -11.82 -12.01
CA SER A 258 29.66 -12.57 -12.04
C SER A 258 28.64 -11.95 -12.98
N GLY A 259 28.52 -10.61 -13.02
CA GLY A 259 27.61 -9.88 -13.90
C GLY A 259 27.82 -10.21 -15.38
N LYS A 260 29.08 -10.16 -15.84
CA LYS A 260 29.44 -10.49 -17.22
C LYS A 260 29.19 -11.96 -17.56
N ILE A 261 29.47 -12.87 -16.61
CA ILE A 261 29.22 -14.31 -16.78
C ILE A 261 27.73 -14.55 -17.01
N VAL A 262 26.90 -14.04 -16.10
CA VAL A 262 25.44 -14.24 -16.17
C VAL A 262 24.83 -13.60 -17.43
N GLN A 263 25.29 -12.42 -17.83
CA GLN A 263 24.86 -11.78 -19.08
C GLN A 263 25.17 -12.63 -20.32
N ALA A 264 26.30 -13.34 -20.33
CA ALA A 264 26.68 -14.19 -21.45
C ALA A 264 25.85 -15.49 -21.52
N VAL A 265 25.45 -16.06 -20.38
CA VAL A 265 24.81 -17.39 -20.33
C VAL A 265 23.28 -17.35 -20.24
N SER A 266 22.69 -16.25 -19.76
CA SER A 266 21.22 -16.13 -19.66
C SER A 266 20.49 -16.21 -21.01
N PRO A 267 21.04 -15.70 -22.13
CA PRO A 267 20.44 -15.89 -23.46
C PRO A 267 20.36 -17.36 -23.90
N ILE A 268 21.27 -18.22 -23.42
CA ILE A 268 21.29 -19.66 -23.75
C ILE A 268 20.03 -20.34 -23.23
N ILE A 269 19.59 -19.99 -22.02
CA ILE A 269 18.33 -20.47 -21.43
C ILE A 269 17.11 -19.66 -21.88
N GLY A 270 17.23 -18.86 -22.94
CA GLY A 270 16.12 -18.10 -23.53
C GLY A 270 15.66 -16.92 -22.66
N GLY A 271 16.57 -16.27 -21.94
CA GLY A 271 16.22 -15.11 -21.13
C GLY A 271 17.35 -14.13 -20.89
N GLY A 272 17.31 -13.47 -19.74
CA GLY A 272 18.17 -12.36 -19.39
C GLY A 272 18.67 -12.42 -17.95
N GLY A 273 19.76 -11.73 -17.67
CA GLY A 273 20.37 -11.71 -16.36
C GLY A 273 21.38 -10.59 -16.21
N GLY A 274 21.75 -10.31 -14.97
CA GLY A 274 22.66 -9.22 -14.65
C GLY A 274 23.03 -9.20 -13.18
N GLY A 275 23.96 -8.31 -12.84
CA GLY A 275 24.42 -8.15 -11.47
C GLY A 275 25.72 -7.36 -11.36
N ARG A 276 26.31 -7.43 -10.17
CA ARG A 276 27.59 -6.82 -9.81
C ARG A 276 28.74 -7.82 -10.02
N PRO A 277 30.00 -7.38 -9.97
CA PRO A 277 31.15 -8.28 -10.13
C PRO A 277 31.18 -9.47 -9.16
N ASN A 278 30.66 -9.31 -7.94
CA ASN A 278 30.63 -10.34 -6.91
C ASN A 278 29.34 -11.17 -6.86
N PHE A 279 28.28 -10.76 -7.57
CA PHE A 279 26.97 -11.42 -7.52
C PHE A 279 26.14 -11.09 -8.75
N ALA A 280 25.62 -12.11 -9.42
CA ALA A 280 24.67 -11.95 -10.50
C ALA A 280 23.68 -13.10 -10.58
N GLN A 281 22.52 -12.84 -11.16
CA GLN A 281 21.46 -13.82 -11.36
C GLN A 281 20.79 -13.65 -12.72
N GLY A 282 20.39 -14.77 -13.31
CA GLY A 282 19.75 -14.85 -14.60
C GLY A 282 18.64 -15.89 -14.62
N GLY A 283 17.75 -15.78 -15.59
CA GLY A 283 16.71 -16.78 -15.82
C GLY A 283 16.19 -16.75 -17.23
N GLY A 284 15.52 -17.83 -17.62
CA GLY A 284 14.90 -17.96 -18.94
C GLY A 284 13.95 -19.15 -19.02
N THR A 285 13.26 -19.26 -20.16
CA THR A 285 12.16 -20.20 -20.37
C THR A 285 12.56 -21.48 -21.12
N GLN A 286 13.86 -21.72 -21.28
CA GLN A 286 14.41 -22.92 -21.96
C GLN A 286 15.19 -23.78 -20.96
N PRO A 287 14.52 -24.48 -20.03
CA PRO A 287 15.16 -25.30 -19.01
C PRO A 287 15.98 -26.47 -19.59
N GLU A 288 15.64 -26.93 -20.79
CA GLU A 288 16.37 -27.98 -21.51
C GLU A 288 17.80 -27.58 -21.89
N LYS A 289 18.12 -26.27 -21.90
CA LYS A 289 19.45 -25.73 -22.20
C LYS A 289 20.25 -25.35 -20.96
N LEU A 290 19.77 -25.71 -19.76
CA LEU A 290 20.40 -25.32 -18.50
C LEU A 290 21.82 -25.88 -18.38
N ASP A 291 22.05 -27.13 -18.77
CA ASP A 291 23.36 -27.76 -18.74
C ASP A 291 24.37 -27.03 -19.65
N ASP A 292 23.92 -26.58 -20.82
CA ASP A 292 24.75 -25.83 -21.77
C ASP A 292 25.12 -24.45 -21.20
N ALA A 293 24.17 -23.79 -20.53
CA ALA A 293 24.43 -22.51 -19.86
C ALA A 293 25.41 -22.66 -18.68
N VAL A 294 25.35 -23.76 -17.93
CA VAL A 294 26.30 -24.07 -16.84
C VAL A 294 27.71 -24.32 -17.38
N LYS A 295 27.85 -25.06 -18.49
CA LYS A 295 29.14 -25.26 -19.17
C LYS A 295 29.70 -23.94 -19.69
N ALA A 296 28.87 -23.12 -20.34
CA ALA A 296 29.27 -21.80 -20.81
C ALA A 296 29.70 -20.86 -19.67
N ALA A 297 29.07 -20.97 -18.50
CA ALA A 297 29.45 -20.20 -17.31
C ALA A 297 30.84 -20.60 -16.81
N GLU A 298 31.13 -21.91 -16.77
CA GLU A 298 32.47 -22.41 -16.42
C GLU A 298 33.54 -21.92 -17.40
N GLU A 299 33.29 -21.99 -18.71
CA GLU A 299 34.23 -21.50 -19.71
C GLU A 299 34.46 -19.98 -19.60
N ALA A 300 33.41 -19.21 -19.32
CA ALA A 300 33.52 -17.77 -19.10
C ALA A 300 34.38 -17.45 -17.88
N ILE A 301 34.25 -18.22 -16.80
CA ILE A 301 35.11 -18.09 -15.60
C ILE A 301 36.57 -18.38 -15.95
N ARG A 302 36.85 -19.48 -16.68
CA ARG A 302 38.21 -19.82 -17.13
C ARG A 302 38.83 -18.73 -18.01
N LYS A 303 38.05 -18.13 -18.91
CA LYS A 303 38.53 -17.03 -19.78
C LYS A 303 38.87 -15.78 -18.97
N GLN A 304 38.08 -15.46 -17.94
CA GLN A 304 38.34 -14.30 -17.09
C GLN A 304 39.57 -14.46 -16.20
N LEU A 305 39.92 -15.68 -15.79
CA LEU A 305 41.09 -15.95 -14.94
C LEU A 305 42.42 -16.07 -15.72
N LYS A 306 42.36 -16.28 -17.04
CA LYS A 306 43.53 -16.35 -17.93
C LYS A 306 43.95 -14.98 -18.53
N GLN A 307 43.20 -13.92 -18.25
CA GLN A 307 43.49 -12.54 -18.66
C GLN A 307 44.24 -11.80 -17.56
#